data_AF-A0A3S5IZD3-F1
#
_entry.id   AF-A0A3S5IZD3-F1
#
_cell.length_a   1.000
_cell.length_b   1.000
_cell.length_c   1.000
_cell.angle_alpha   90.00
_cell.angle_beta   90.00
_cell.angle_gamma   90.00
#
_symmetry.space_group_name_H-M   'P 1'
#
loop_
_entity.id
_entity.type
_entity.pdbx_description
1 polymer ?
#
loop_
_entity_poly.entity_id
_entity_poly.type
_entity_poly.pdbx_seq_one_letter_code
_entity_poly.pdbx_strand_id
1 'polypeptide(L)'
;MIKSVFIVAALLALTGHGWAELRLGRTTLSFATVADGKRVLTSRDDYVERMSPFDRAARLKTDRAVSEREYLKFVGKAVLAWEEAEKEKVYLAMEGVEETLRKMALPFPEKIWLIKTTGQEEGNAAYTRANAIVFPEKFLEGRPSGVQRVLCHELFHVLSRANEELRERCYAAIGFEKCEELVFPEELALRKLTNPDAPRNEHCLRVRVEGKEQWVIPILFSKEEKYDLEKGGEFFRYLQFKLVVVKRAADGKSVKVIHEGATPKLLDVGEVTGFFEQVGKNTSYLIHPEEILADNFVFLVTNKRGLPSPKVVENLGEILAGKR
;
A
#
# COMPACT_ATOMS: atom_id res chain seq x y z
N MET A 1 26.64 4.89 -67.88
CA MET A 1 26.63 4.99 -66.39
C MET A 1 25.29 5.55 -65.97
N ILE A 2 24.74 5.02 -64.88
CA ILE A 2 23.49 5.36 -64.15
C ILE A 2 22.59 4.11 -64.09
N LYS A 3 22.78 3.33 -63.03
CA LYS A 3 21.84 2.28 -62.59
C LYS A 3 20.87 2.94 -61.61
N SER A 4 19.60 3.01 -61.97
CA SER A 4 18.53 3.45 -61.08
C SER A 4 18.24 2.34 -60.06
N VAL A 5 18.51 2.60 -58.78
CA VAL A 5 18.15 1.72 -57.66
C VAL A 5 16.76 2.15 -57.18
N PHE A 6 15.77 1.29 -57.36
CA PHE A 6 14.47 1.44 -56.70
C PHE A 6 14.61 0.99 -55.25
N ILE A 7 14.55 1.95 -54.31
CA ILE A 7 14.40 1.66 -52.88
C ILE A 7 12.90 1.49 -52.62
N VAL A 8 12.47 0.24 -52.44
CA VAL A 8 11.14 -0.07 -51.91
C VAL A 8 11.21 0.16 -50.40
N ALA A 9 10.64 1.27 -49.93
CA ALA A 9 10.43 1.50 -48.51
C ALA A 9 9.26 0.62 -48.04
N ALA A 10 9.57 -0.46 -47.33
CA ALA A 10 8.56 -1.25 -46.62
C ALA A 10 8.09 -0.45 -45.39
N LEU A 11 6.89 0.14 -45.48
CA LEU A 11 6.16 0.60 -44.31
C LEU A 11 5.76 -0.62 -43.47
N LEU A 12 6.48 -0.86 -42.37
CA LEU A 12 6.02 -1.72 -41.29
C LEU A 12 4.83 -1.02 -40.61
N ALA A 13 3.62 -1.46 -40.95
CA ALA A 13 2.43 -1.14 -40.19
C ALA A 13 2.57 -1.77 -38.80
N LEU A 14 2.86 -0.95 -37.79
CA LEU A 14 2.69 -1.33 -36.39
C LEU A 14 1.20 -1.57 -36.16
N THR A 15 0.78 -2.83 -36.26
CA THR A 15 -0.54 -3.25 -35.77
C THR A 15 -0.55 -3.04 -34.27
N GLY A 16 -1.18 -1.95 -33.82
CA GLY A 16 -1.41 -1.67 -32.40
C GLY A 16 -2.24 -2.79 -31.80
N HIS A 17 -1.57 -3.77 -31.22
CA HIS A 17 -2.22 -4.74 -30.35
C HIS A 17 -2.54 -4.00 -29.06
N GLY A 18 -3.82 -3.70 -28.84
CA GLY A 18 -4.25 -3.12 -27.57
C GLY A 18 -3.82 -4.04 -26.43
N TRP A 19 -3.16 -3.49 -25.43
CA TRP A 19 -2.62 -4.25 -24.30
C TRP A 19 -3.76 -4.63 -23.36
N ALA A 20 -4.41 -5.77 -23.60
CA ALA A 20 -5.46 -6.25 -22.69
C ALA A 20 -4.87 -6.73 -21.36
N GLU A 21 -3.66 -7.32 -21.41
CA GLU A 21 -3.03 -7.97 -20.26
C GLU A 21 -1.49 -7.90 -20.35
N LEU A 22 -0.83 -7.99 -19.18
CA LEU A 22 0.61 -8.20 -19.02
C LEU A 22 0.85 -9.57 -18.38
N ARG A 23 2.02 -10.16 -18.62
CA ARG A 23 2.40 -11.47 -18.06
C ARG A 23 3.63 -11.35 -17.16
N LEU A 24 3.51 -11.86 -15.93
CA LEU A 24 4.61 -12.02 -14.99
C LEU A 24 4.68 -13.48 -14.55
N GLY A 25 5.47 -14.27 -15.27
CA GLY A 25 5.51 -15.72 -15.07
C GLY A 25 4.13 -16.35 -15.31
N ARG A 26 3.53 -16.94 -14.26
CA ARG A 26 2.17 -17.51 -14.30
C ARG A 26 1.07 -16.48 -14.00
N THR A 27 1.45 -15.31 -13.48
CA THR A 27 0.50 -14.25 -13.11
C THR A 27 0.14 -13.41 -14.32
N THR A 28 -1.14 -13.08 -14.42
CA THR A 28 -1.70 -12.20 -15.44
C THR A 28 -2.12 -10.89 -14.78
N LEU A 29 -1.59 -9.76 -15.25
CA LEU A 29 -2.06 -8.44 -14.83
C LEU A 29 -3.03 -7.95 -15.91
N SER A 30 -4.33 -7.91 -15.60
CA SER A 30 -5.37 -7.55 -16.57
C SER A 30 -5.85 -6.12 -16.33
N PHE A 31 -5.87 -5.29 -17.37
CA PHE A 31 -6.48 -3.96 -17.30
C PHE A 31 -8.00 -4.11 -17.13
N ALA A 32 -8.50 -3.67 -15.97
CA ALA A 32 -9.90 -3.83 -15.61
C ALA A 32 -10.81 -2.92 -16.45
N THR A 33 -11.98 -3.43 -16.84
CA THR A 33 -13.05 -2.55 -17.34
C THR A 33 -13.64 -1.73 -16.19
N VAL A 34 -14.42 -0.68 -16.51
CA VAL A 34 -15.16 0.08 -15.48
C VAL A 34 -16.08 -0.85 -14.66
N ALA A 35 -16.69 -1.85 -15.29
CA ALA A 35 -17.56 -2.80 -14.62
C ALA A 35 -16.77 -3.71 -13.65
N ASP A 36 -15.59 -4.19 -14.08
CA ASP A 36 -14.70 -4.99 -13.22
C ASP A 36 -14.18 -4.17 -12.03
N GLY A 37 -13.70 -2.95 -12.31
CA GLY A 37 -13.19 -2.06 -11.27
C GLY A 37 -14.25 -1.70 -10.24
N LYS A 38 -15.49 -1.40 -10.67
CA LYS A 38 -16.62 -1.16 -9.76
C LYS A 38 -16.90 -2.39 -8.91
N ARG A 39 -17.00 -3.58 -9.53
CA ARG A 39 -17.26 -4.82 -8.79
C ARG A 39 -16.23 -5.06 -7.68
N VAL A 40 -14.96 -4.84 -7.96
CA VAL A 40 -13.89 -4.98 -6.96
C VAL A 40 -14.02 -3.89 -5.89
N LEU A 41 -13.98 -2.61 -6.27
CA LEU A 41 -13.84 -1.51 -5.31
C LEU A 41 -15.10 -1.21 -4.49
N THR A 42 -16.28 -1.63 -4.96
CA THR A 42 -17.53 -1.48 -4.20
C THR A 42 -17.90 -2.70 -3.37
N SER A 43 -17.01 -3.69 -3.26
CA SER A 43 -17.20 -4.83 -2.36
C SER A 43 -17.09 -4.39 -0.89
N ARG A 44 -17.92 -4.97 -0.02
CA ARG A 44 -17.81 -4.80 1.44
C ARG A 44 -16.75 -5.79 1.95
N ASP A 45 -15.49 -5.36 1.90
CA ASP A 45 -14.31 -6.13 2.31
C ASP A 45 -13.78 -5.69 3.67
N ASP A 46 -12.66 -6.30 4.09
CA ASP A 46 -12.03 -6.07 5.39
C ASP A 46 -11.59 -4.62 5.61
N TYR A 47 -11.25 -3.90 4.55
CA TYR A 47 -11.00 -2.47 4.56
C TYR A 47 -12.27 -1.67 4.87
N VAL A 48 -13.35 -1.89 4.11
CA VAL A 48 -14.63 -1.15 4.30
C VAL A 48 -15.21 -1.39 5.69
N GLU A 49 -15.12 -2.62 6.21
CA GLU A 49 -15.58 -2.97 7.56
C GLU A 49 -14.83 -2.25 8.67
N ARG A 50 -13.60 -1.78 8.41
CA ARG A 50 -12.72 -1.14 9.41
C ARG A 50 -12.68 0.38 9.30
N MET A 51 -13.34 0.95 8.31
CA MET A 51 -13.41 2.41 8.16
C MET A 51 -14.21 3.03 9.30
N SER A 52 -13.62 4.02 9.96
CA SER A 52 -14.32 4.81 10.97
C SER A 52 -15.35 5.77 10.33
N PRO A 53 -16.24 6.39 11.12
CA PRO A 53 -17.06 7.49 10.65
C PRO A 53 -16.23 8.65 10.07
N PHE A 54 -15.15 9.06 10.74
CA PHE A 54 -14.26 10.11 10.25
C PHE A 54 -13.60 9.71 8.93
N ASP A 55 -13.16 8.45 8.82
CA ASP A 55 -12.49 7.89 7.66
C ASP A 55 -13.28 8.12 6.36
N ARG A 56 -14.55 7.69 6.36
CA ARG A 56 -15.47 7.88 5.23
C ARG A 56 -15.78 9.35 4.99
N ALA A 57 -16.01 10.12 6.07
CA ALA A 57 -16.33 11.54 5.99
C ALA A 57 -15.18 12.34 5.34
N ALA A 58 -13.93 12.05 5.70
CA ALA A 58 -12.75 12.72 5.18
C ALA A 58 -12.49 12.40 3.71
N ARG A 59 -12.71 11.15 3.27
CA ARG A 59 -12.63 10.77 1.85
C ARG A 59 -13.71 11.42 0.99
N LEU A 60 -14.92 11.63 1.54
CA LEU A 60 -15.99 12.39 0.86
C LEU A 60 -15.91 13.91 1.10
N LYS A 61 -14.95 14.38 1.90
CA LYS A 61 -14.71 15.78 2.25
C LYS A 61 -15.95 16.46 2.81
N THR A 62 -16.57 15.82 3.80
CA THR A 62 -17.80 16.29 4.43
C THR A 62 -17.75 16.15 5.95
N ASP A 63 -18.38 17.06 6.67
CA ASP A 63 -18.43 17.11 8.14
C ASP A 63 -19.56 16.27 8.77
N ARG A 64 -20.44 15.71 7.93
CA ARG A 64 -21.52 14.80 8.36
C ARG A 64 -21.09 13.34 8.35
N ALA A 65 -21.88 12.52 9.04
CA ALA A 65 -21.75 11.07 8.96
C ALA A 65 -22.00 10.58 7.52
N VAL A 66 -21.14 9.67 7.06
CA VAL A 66 -21.23 8.99 5.76
C VAL A 66 -21.48 7.52 5.99
N SER A 67 -22.54 6.99 5.37
CA SER A 67 -22.86 5.55 5.43
C SER A 67 -21.93 4.73 4.53
N GLU A 68 -21.75 3.43 4.83
CA GLU A 68 -21.01 2.50 3.93
C GLU A 68 -21.56 2.55 2.50
N ARG A 69 -22.89 2.51 2.34
CA ARG A 69 -23.54 2.55 1.02
C ARG A 69 -23.21 3.83 0.25
N GLU A 70 -23.17 4.96 0.94
CA GLU A 70 -22.81 6.24 0.32
C GLU A 70 -21.34 6.27 -0.07
N TYR A 71 -20.45 5.81 0.81
CA TYR A 71 -19.02 5.69 0.52
C TYR A 71 -18.76 4.79 -0.71
N LEU A 72 -19.37 3.60 -0.76
CA LEU A 72 -19.20 2.69 -1.89
C LEU A 72 -19.78 3.26 -3.19
N LYS A 73 -20.87 4.04 -3.13
CA LYS A 73 -21.38 4.76 -4.30
C LYS A 73 -20.40 5.83 -4.80
N PHE A 74 -19.70 6.50 -3.88
CA PHE A 74 -18.65 7.47 -4.22
C PHE A 74 -17.44 6.77 -4.86
N VAL A 75 -16.90 5.72 -4.25
CA VAL A 75 -15.79 4.91 -4.80
C VAL A 75 -16.15 4.36 -6.18
N GLY A 76 -17.35 3.81 -6.35
CA GLY A 76 -17.79 3.27 -7.64
C GLY A 76 -17.84 4.33 -8.75
N LYS A 77 -18.10 5.61 -8.43
CA LYS A 77 -18.05 6.71 -9.42
C LYS A 77 -16.63 7.09 -9.82
N ALA A 78 -15.64 6.81 -8.98
CA ALA A 78 -14.24 7.14 -9.25
C ALA A 78 -13.60 6.23 -10.30
N VAL A 79 -14.17 5.04 -10.57
CA VAL A 79 -13.61 4.08 -11.53
C VAL A 79 -13.68 4.59 -12.96
N LEU A 80 -12.55 4.62 -13.64
CA LEU A 80 -12.40 5.10 -15.02
C LEU A 80 -12.05 3.97 -15.99
N ALA A 81 -12.28 4.23 -17.28
CA ALA A 81 -11.76 3.39 -18.35
C ALA A 81 -10.28 3.72 -18.61
N TRP A 82 -9.54 2.70 -19.04
CA TRP A 82 -8.14 2.84 -19.47
C TRP A 82 -8.05 3.32 -20.91
N GLU A 83 -7.19 4.30 -21.16
CA GLU A 83 -6.77 4.69 -22.50
C GLU A 83 -5.55 3.88 -22.96
N GLU A 84 -5.38 3.67 -24.27
CA GLU A 84 -4.28 2.83 -24.78
C GLU A 84 -2.88 3.38 -24.42
N ALA A 85 -2.71 4.71 -24.45
CA ALA A 85 -1.45 5.34 -24.05
C ALA A 85 -1.11 5.14 -22.56
N GLU A 86 -2.12 5.00 -21.71
CA GLU A 86 -1.94 4.73 -20.28
C GLU A 86 -1.55 3.27 -20.05
N LYS A 87 -2.17 2.34 -20.78
CA LYS A 87 -1.80 0.91 -20.75
C LYS A 87 -0.36 0.72 -21.20
N GLU A 88 0.04 1.40 -22.28
CA GLU A 88 1.42 1.40 -22.77
C GLU A 88 2.40 1.92 -21.70
N LYS A 89 2.03 2.97 -20.96
CA LYS A 89 2.87 3.49 -19.87
C LYS A 89 3.08 2.46 -18.75
N VAL A 90 2.03 1.73 -18.37
CA VAL A 90 2.13 0.65 -17.37
C VAL A 90 2.94 -0.54 -17.93
N TYR A 91 2.79 -0.85 -19.22
CA TYR A 91 3.61 -1.86 -19.91
C TYR A 91 5.10 -1.51 -19.81
N LEU A 92 5.49 -0.30 -20.20
CA LEU A 92 6.89 0.15 -20.15
C LEU A 92 7.44 0.14 -18.71
N ALA A 93 6.61 0.48 -17.74
CA ALA A 93 6.96 0.40 -16.33
C ALA A 93 7.22 -1.05 -15.87
N MET A 94 6.40 -2.01 -16.31
CA MET A 94 6.60 -3.43 -16.02
C MET A 94 7.84 -3.97 -16.72
N GLU A 95 8.05 -3.65 -18.00
CA GLU A 95 9.20 -4.11 -18.79
C GLU A 95 10.54 -3.78 -18.11
N GLY A 96 10.63 -2.61 -17.47
CA GLY A 96 11.83 -2.18 -16.73
C GLY A 96 12.19 -3.01 -15.50
N VAL A 97 11.29 -3.87 -15.00
CA VAL A 97 11.49 -4.71 -13.80
C VAL A 97 11.15 -6.18 -13.99
N GLU A 98 10.58 -6.54 -15.14
CA GLU A 98 10.03 -7.85 -15.43
C GLU A 98 11.07 -8.96 -15.26
N GLU A 99 12.28 -8.79 -15.80
CA GLU A 99 13.34 -9.80 -15.72
C GLU A 99 13.71 -10.10 -14.25
N THR A 100 13.86 -9.06 -13.43
CA THR A 100 14.15 -9.20 -12.00
C THR A 100 13.01 -9.92 -11.28
N LEU A 101 11.77 -9.47 -11.47
CA LEU A 101 10.60 -10.08 -10.83
C LEU A 101 10.42 -11.55 -11.24
N ARG A 102 10.65 -11.89 -12.52
CA ARG A 102 10.61 -13.28 -13.00
C ARG A 102 11.68 -14.15 -12.33
N LYS A 103 12.91 -13.65 -12.20
CA LYS A 103 14.01 -14.36 -11.52
C LYS A 103 13.73 -14.62 -10.04
N MET A 104 12.98 -13.73 -9.38
CA MET A 104 12.58 -13.91 -7.98
C MET A 104 11.54 -15.02 -7.78
N ALA A 105 10.83 -15.44 -8.85
CA ALA A 105 9.85 -16.52 -8.83
C ALA A 105 8.81 -16.42 -7.68
N LEU A 106 8.34 -15.21 -7.41
CA LEU A 106 7.48 -14.90 -6.26
C LEU A 106 6.08 -15.52 -6.42
N PRO A 107 5.45 -15.97 -5.32
CA PRO A 107 4.13 -16.61 -5.32
C PRO A 107 2.99 -15.58 -5.44
N PHE A 108 2.97 -14.80 -6.51
CA PHE A 108 1.84 -13.93 -6.84
C PHE A 108 0.56 -14.74 -7.14
N PRO A 109 -0.64 -14.18 -6.93
CA PRO A 109 -1.88 -14.81 -7.39
C PRO A 109 -1.89 -14.95 -8.91
N GLU A 110 -2.70 -15.88 -9.44
CA GLU A 110 -2.78 -16.12 -10.90
C GLU A 110 -3.24 -14.90 -11.70
N LYS A 111 -4.05 -14.05 -11.06
CA LYS A 111 -4.57 -12.82 -11.64
C LYS A 111 -4.40 -11.65 -10.71
N ILE A 112 -4.01 -10.51 -11.27
CA ILE A 112 -3.97 -9.20 -10.63
C ILE A 112 -4.77 -8.25 -11.51
N TRP A 113 -5.68 -7.48 -10.92
CA TRP A 113 -6.43 -6.47 -11.66
C TRP A 113 -5.70 -5.14 -11.63
N LEU A 114 -5.63 -4.45 -12.77
CA LEU A 114 -5.16 -3.07 -12.86
C LEU A 114 -6.36 -2.17 -13.03
N ILE A 115 -6.72 -1.42 -11.99
CA ILE A 115 -7.89 -0.54 -11.98
C ILE A 115 -7.42 0.91 -12.07
N LYS A 116 -8.06 1.70 -12.94
CA LYS A 116 -7.84 3.15 -13.01
C LYS A 116 -8.97 3.88 -12.28
N THR A 117 -8.62 4.92 -11.52
CA THR A 117 -9.61 5.80 -10.87
C THR A 117 -9.29 7.28 -11.08
N THR A 118 -10.22 8.16 -10.72
CA THR A 118 -9.97 9.61 -10.62
C THR A 118 -9.02 9.97 -9.48
N GLY A 119 -8.79 9.05 -8.53
CA GLY A 119 -8.01 9.26 -7.33
C GLY A 119 -8.70 10.07 -6.24
N GLN A 120 -9.91 10.57 -6.48
CA GLN A 120 -10.65 11.33 -5.45
C GLN A 120 -10.97 10.48 -4.23
N GLU A 121 -11.09 9.16 -4.39
CA GLU A 121 -11.48 8.23 -3.36
C GLU A 121 -10.40 7.91 -2.33
N GLU A 122 -9.13 8.03 -2.73
CA GLU A 122 -7.94 7.79 -1.88
C GLU A 122 -6.92 8.96 -1.97
N GLY A 123 -7.39 10.18 -2.24
CA GLY A 123 -6.55 11.39 -2.18
C GLY A 123 -5.39 11.42 -3.17
N ASN A 124 -5.56 10.80 -4.34
CA ASN A 124 -4.54 10.56 -5.37
C ASN A 124 -3.42 9.59 -4.96
N ALA A 125 -3.57 8.81 -3.90
CA ALA A 125 -2.68 7.69 -3.62
C ALA A 125 -3.04 6.47 -4.48
N ALA A 126 -2.01 5.71 -4.85
CA ALA A 126 -2.17 4.36 -5.34
C ALA A 126 -2.33 3.44 -4.12
N TYR A 127 -2.99 2.32 -4.33
CA TYR A 127 -3.30 1.38 -3.27
C TYR A 127 -3.70 0.04 -3.87
N THR A 128 -3.82 -0.97 -3.02
CA THR A 128 -4.40 -2.26 -3.39
C THR A 128 -5.71 -2.56 -2.66
N ARG A 129 -6.59 -3.30 -3.33
CA ARG A 129 -7.84 -3.85 -2.76
C ARG A 129 -8.07 -5.24 -3.33
N ALA A 130 -8.34 -6.22 -2.47
CA ALA A 130 -8.30 -7.63 -2.87
C ALA A 130 -6.98 -7.96 -3.59
N ASN A 131 -7.05 -8.47 -4.83
CA ASN A 131 -5.90 -8.71 -5.71
C ASN A 131 -5.73 -7.63 -6.79
N ALA A 132 -6.29 -6.44 -6.60
CA ALA A 132 -6.18 -5.34 -7.54
C ALA A 132 -5.15 -4.31 -7.10
N ILE A 133 -4.42 -3.76 -8.07
CA ILE A 133 -3.63 -2.55 -7.96
C ILE A 133 -4.47 -1.41 -8.56
N VAL A 134 -4.64 -0.33 -7.80
CA VAL A 134 -5.45 0.82 -8.19
C VAL A 134 -4.55 2.02 -8.47
N PHE A 135 -4.62 2.52 -9.71
CA PHE A 135 -3.91 3.70 -10.17
C PHE A 135 -4.86 4.88 -10.27
N PRO A 136 -4.70 5.93 -9.47
CA PRO A 136 -5.33 7.21 -9.78
C PRO A 136 -4.70 7.81 -11.03
N GLU A 137 -5.52 8.45 -11.86
CA GLU A 137 -5.13 9.01 -13.17
C GLU A 137 -3.89 9.91 -13.08
N LYS A 138 -3.72 10.64 -11.97
CA LYS A 138 -2.58 11.51 -11.69
C LYS A 138 -1.22 10.78 -11.76
N PHE A 139 -1.12 9.51 -11.36
CA PHE A 139 0.15 8.77 -11.51
C PHE A 139 0.47 8.48 -12.97
N LEU A 140 -0.56 8.32 -13.80
CA LEU A 140 -0.44 8.02 -15.21
C LEU A 140 -0.08 9.27 -16.02
N GLU A 141 -0.17 10.47 -15.46
CA GLU A 141 0.37 11.71 -16.07
C GLU A 141 1.90 11.79 -15.95
N GLY A 142 2.48 11.09 -14.98
CA GLY A 142 3.91 11.12 -14.68
C GLY A 142 4.80 10.37 -15.68
N ARG A 143 6.11 10.33 -15.37
CA ARG A 143 7.10 9.56 -16.13
C ARG A 143 6.95 8.04 -15.85
N PRO A 144 7.27 7.17 -16.82
CA PRO A 144 7.21 5.71 -16.63
C PRO A 144 7.97 5.20 -15.39
N SER A 145 9.09 5.81 -15.02
CA SER A 145 9.84 5.43 -13.81
C SER A 145 9.09 5.67 -12.50
N GLY A 146 8.19 6.68 -12.46
CA GLY A 146 7.29 6.89 -11.33
C GLY A 146 6.23 5.81 -11.25
N VAL A 147 5.64 5.45 -12.40
CA VAL A 147 4.67 4.35 -12.51
C VAL A 147 5.31 3.02 -12.14
N GLN A 148 6.56 2.77 -12.55
CA GLN A 148 7.33 1.58 -12.17
C GLN A 148 7.54 1.49 -10.67
N ARG A 149 7.92 2.60 -10.01
CA ARG A 149 8.09 2.63 -8.56
C ARG A 149 6.78 2.28 -7.85
N VAL A 150 5.67 2.86 -8.27
CA VAL A 150 4.33 2.56 -7.72
C VAL A 150 3.97 1.11 -7.99
N LEU A 151 4.05 0.64 -9.23
CA LEU A 151 3.74 -0.74 -9.60
C LEU A 151 4.49 -1.75 -8.74
N CYS A 152 5.80 -1.57 -8.52
CA CYS A 152 6.58 -2.43 -7.65
C CYS A 152 6.12 -2.38 -6.19
N HIS A 153 5.81 -1.20 -5.68
CA HIS A 153 5.31 -1.00 -4.31
C HIS A 153 3.97 -1.75 -4.13
N GLU A 154 3.02 -1.52 -5.02
CA GLU A 154 1.69 -2.16 -4.98
C GLU A 154 1.76 -3.68 -5.20
N LEU A 155 2.70 -4.17 -6.02
CA LEU A 155 2.94 -5.60 -6.18
C LEU A 155 3.35 -6.25 -4.86
N PHE A 156 4.11 -5.57 -3.99
CA PHE A 156 4.43 -6.10 -2.67
C PHE A 156 3.16 -6.33 -1.84
N HIS A 157 2.22 -5.40 -1.84
CA HIS A 157 0.94 -5.54 -1.14
C HIS A 157 0.10 -6.70 -1.65
N VAL A 158 0.05 -6.89 -2.97
CA VAL A 158 -0.65 -8.05 -3.55
C VAL A 158 0.04 -9.36 -3.13
N LEU A 159 1.37 -9.41 -3.15
CA LEU A 159 2.15 -10.57 -2.75
C LEU A 159 1.94 -10.92 -1.27
N SER A 160 2.10 -9.93 -0.39
CA SER A 160 2.00 -10.09 1.06
C SER A 160 0.59 -10.51 1.47
N ARG A 161 -0.45 -9.92 0.85
CA ARG A 161 -1.85 -10.26 1.12
C ARG A 161 -2.20 -11.69 0.69
N ALA A 162 -1.67 -12.13 -0.46
CA ALA A 162 -1.92 -13.48 -0.95
C ALA A 162 -1.16 -14.57 -0.17
N ASN A 163 -0.15 -14.21 0.64
CA ASN A 163 0.74 -15.15 1.30
C ASN A 163 1.00 -14.74 2.75
N GLU A 164 0.08 -15.09 3.67
CA GLU A 164 0.17 -14.71 5.08
C GLU A 164 1.49 -15.14 5.73
N GLU A 165 1.93 -16.40 5.58
CA GLU A 165 3.20 -16.86 6.17
C GLU A 165 4.41 -16.07 5.66
N LEU A 166 4.43 -15.72 4.36
CA LEU A 166 5.48 -14.89 3.79
C LEU A 166 5.44 -13.47 4.40
N ARG A 167 4.26 -12.87 4.51
CA ARG A 167 4.06 -11.56 5.14
C ARG A 167 4.57 -11.56 6.58
N GLU A 168 4.20 -12.55 7.38
CA GLU A 168 4.63 -12.63 8.78
C GLU A 168 6.15 -12.76 8.90
N ARG A 169 6.81 -13.54 8.04
CA ARG A 169 8.29 -13.60 8.00
C ARG A 169 8.91 -12.25 7.62
N CYS A 170 8.37 -11.56 6.61
CA CYS A 170 8.85 -10.24 6.20
C CYS A 170 8.68 -9.20 7.33
N TYR A 171 7.56 -9.21 8.04
CA TYR A 171 7.29 -8.30 9.15
C TYR A 171 8.22 -8.56 10.34
N ALA A 172 8.42 -9.84 10.67
CA ALA A 172 9.35 -10.24 11.72
C ALA A 172 10.80 -9.80 11.42
N ALA A 173 11.18 -9.73 10.15
CA ALA A 173 12.51 -9.27 9.73
C ALA A 173 12.79 -7.81 10.08
N ILE A 174 11.74 -7.01 10.29
CA ILE A 174 11.81 -5.61 10.75
C ILE A 174 11.25 -5.42 12.16
N GLY A 175 11.18 -6.49 12.95
CA GLY A 175 10.85 -6.47 14.39
C GLY A 175 9.37 -6.53 14.74
N PHE A 176 8.47 -6.58 13.75
CA PHE A 176 7.04 -6.68 14.01
C PHE A 176 6.60 -8.11 14.27
N GLU A 177 5.75 -8.29 15.28
CA GLU A 177 5.21 -9.58 15.68
C GLU A 177 3.69 -9.59 15.62
N LYS A 178 3.12 -10.68 15.08
CA LYS A 178 1.68 -10.90 15.05
C LYS A 178 1.10 -10.91 16.47
N CYS A 179 -0.01 -10.21 16.64
CA CYS A 179 -0.84 -10.21 17.83
C CYS A 179 -2.32 -10.26 17.42
N GLU A 180 -3.24 -10.30 18.38
CA GLU A 180 -4.65 -10.09 18.09
C GLU A 180 -4.90 -8.65 17.63
N GLU A 181 -5.90 -8.46 16.78
CA GLU A 181 -6.27 -7.11 16.33
C GLU A 181 -6.69 -6.24 17.51
N LEU A 182 -6.01 -5.10 17.66
CA LEU A 182 -6.24 -4.20 18.78
C LEU A 182 -7.63 -3.57 18.70
N VAL A 183 -8.43 -3.78 19.75
CA VAL A 183 -9.66 -3.02 19.94
C VAL A 183 -9.31 -1.64 20.49
N PHE A 184 -9.40 -0.62 19.65
CA PHE A 184 -9.12 0.76 20.04
C PHE A 184 -10.20 1.32 20.97
N PRO A 185 -9.84 2.17 21.96
CA PRO A 185 -10.79 3.02 22.67
C PRO A 185 -11.63 3.85 21.71
N GLU A 186 -12.89 4.12 22.07
CA GLU A 186 -13.87 4.78 21.20
C GLU A 186 -13.35 6.09 20.58
N GLU A 187 -12.66 6.90 21.39
CA GLU A 187 -12.05 8.16 20.96
C GLU A 187 -11.02 8.03 19.82
N LEU A 188 -10.34 6.89 19.70
CA LEU A 188 -9.43 6.60 18.58
C LEU A 188 -10.18 5.86 17.47
N ALA A 189 -11.05 4.92 17.82
CA ALA A 189 -11.80 4.11 16.86
C ALA A 189 -12.67 4.99 15.94
N LEU A 190 -13.32 6.02 16.48
CA LEU A 190 -14.17 6.94 15.70
C LEU A 190 -13.40 7.83 14.72
N ARG A 191 -12.09 8.04 14.96
CA ARG A 191 -11.21 8.93 14.19
C ARG A 191 -10.13 8.20 13.40
N LYS A 192 -10.08 6.87 13.48
CA LYS A 192 -9.10 6.03 12.78
C LYS A 192 -9.17 6.28 11.28
N LEU A 193 -8.02 6.40 10.64
CA LEU A 193 -7.86 6.40 9.19
C LEU A 193 -7.30 5.04 8.78
N THR A 194 -8.04 4.31 7.95
CA THR A 194 -7.67 2.96 7.55
C THR A 194 -6.79 3.01 6.31
N ASN A 195 -5.70 2.24 6.32
CA ASN A 195 -4.90 1.99 5.15
C ASN A 195 -5.52 0.84 4.34
N PRO A 196 -5.90 1.02 3.07
CA PRO A 196 -6.41 -0.08 2.24
C PRO A 196 -5.41 -1.23 2.06
N ASP A 197 -4.11 -0.96 2.10
CA ASP A 197 -3.07 -1.96 1.89
C ASP A 197 -2.86 -2.87 3.11
N ALA A 198 -3.06 -2.31 4.30
CA ALA A 198 -3.01 -3.02 5.57
C ALA A 198 -4.10 -2.51 6.53
N PRO A 199 -5.34 -3.01 6.40
CA PRO A 199 -6.48 -2.44 7.13
C PRO A 199 -6.53 -2.80 8.62
N ARG A 200 -5.82 -3.86 9.02
CA ARG A 200 -5.81 -4.43 10.38
C ARG A 200 -4.67 -3.88 11.23
N ASN A 201 -4.94 -3.66 12.51
CA ASN A 201 -3.92 -3.31 13.51
C ASN A 201 -3.60 -4.52 14.40
N GLU A 202 -2.92 -5.51 13.82
CA GLU A 202 -2.67 -6.83 14.42
C GLU A 202 -1.18 -7.20 14.49
N HIS A 203 -0.31 -6.19 14.43
CA HIS A 203 1.14 -6.35 14.55
C HIS A 203 1.72 -5.35 15.55
N CYS A 204 2.49 -5.86 16.50
CA CYS A 204 3.13 -5.07 17.54
C CYS A 204 4.64 -5.07 17.37
N LEU A 205 5.28 -4.01 17.83
CA LEU A 205 6.73 -3.82 17.81
C LEU A 205 7.19 -3.56 19.25
N ARG A 206 8.34 -4.10 19.63
CA ARG A 206 8.95 -3.79 20.92
C ARG A 206 9.86 -2.58 20.79
N VAL A 207 9.66 -1.58 21.63
CA VAL A 207 10.47 -0.35 21.69
C VAL A 207 10.91 -0.07 23.12
N ARG A 208 11.78 0.92 23.32
CA ARG A 208 12.18 1.39 24.65
C ARG A 208 11.77 2.83 24.88
N VAL A 209 11.14 3.07 26.03
CA VAL A 209 10.73 4.38 26.54
C VAL A 209 11.39 4.55 27.90
N GLU A 210 12.22 5.58 28.05
CA GLU A 210 12.96 5.84 29.31
C GLU A 210 13.71 4.58 29.83
N GLY A 211 14.31 3.81 28.91
CA GLY A 211 15.04 2.58 29.23
C GLY A 211 14.18 1.34 29.51
N LYS A 212 12.84 1.46 29.55
CA LYS A 212 11.93 0.33 29.77
C LYS A 212 11.39 -0.20 28.45
N GLU A 213 11.37 -1.52 28.29
CA GLU A 213 10.75 -2.16 27.13
C GLU A 213 9.22 -2.00 27.17
N GLN A 214 8.63 -1.66 26.03
CA GLN A 214 7.20 -1.49 25.83
C GLN A 214 6.80 -2.10 24.48
N TRP A 215 5.60 -2.67 24.43
CA TRP A 215 4.98 -3.05 23.15
C TRP A 215 4.17 -1.88 22.61
N VAL A 216 4.27 -1.64 21.32
CA VAL A 216 3.50 -0.61 20.62
C VAL A 216 2.84 -1.16 19.37
N ILE A 217 1.69 -0.57 19.02
CA ILE A 217 0.98 -0.83 17.76
C ILE A 217 0.83 0.50 17.01
N PRO A 218 1.24 0.60 15.74
CA PRO A 218 1.06 1.80 14.95
C PRO A 218 -0.43 2.08 14.69
N ILE A 219 -0.83 3.35 14.77
CA ILE A 219 -2.18 3.82 14.44
C ILE A 219 -2.10 5.06 13.53
N LEU A 220 -3.03 5.12 12.58
CA LEU A 220 -3.35 6.31 11.81
C LEU A 220 -4.71 6.82 12.25
N PHE A 221 -4.80 8.09 12.63
CA PHE A 221 -6.06 8.69 13.06
C PHE A 221 -6.07 10.19 12.81
N SER A 222 -7.24 10.81 12.85
CA SER A 222 -7.37 12.25 12.82
C SER A 222 -7.26 12.85 14.22
N LYS A 223 -6.54 13.97 14.33
CA LYS A 223 -6.61 14.81 15.53
C LYS A 223 -7.99 15.46 15.68
N GLU A 224 -8.61 15.84 14.57
CA GLU A 224 -9.93 16.44 14.52
C GLU A 224 -11.02 15.39 14.71
N GLU A 225 -12.10 15.74 15.41
CA GLU A 225 -13.27 14.87 15.60
C GLU A 225 -14.12 14.73 14.34
N LYS A 226 -14.16 15.77 13.50
CA LYS A 226 -14.91 15.83 12.25
C LYS A 226 -14.05 16.43 11.16
N TYR A 227 -14.38 16.14 9.91
CA TYR A 227 -13.75 16.81 8.78
C TYR A 227 -14.04 18.31 8.84
N ASP A 228 -13.00 19.12 8.70
CA ASP A 228 -13.11 20.57 8.77
C ASP A 228 -13.24 21.13 7.35
N LEU A 229 -14.40 21.72 7.05
CA LEU A 229 -14.70 22.27 5.73
C LEU A 229 -13.85 23.50 5.39
N GLU A 230 -13.43 24.29 6.38
CA GLU A 230 -12.58 25.46 6.18
C GLU A 230 -11.12 25.04 5.92
N LYS A 231 -10.62 24.09 6.71
CA LYS A 231 -9.27 23.52 6.51
C LYS A 231 -9.17 22.75 5.20
N GLY A 232 -10.23 22.04 4.82
CA GLY A 232 -10.41 21.35 3.54
C GLY A 232 -9.29 20.36 3.17
N GLY A 233 -9.25 19.99 1.89
CA GLY A 233 -8.23 19.14 1.28
C GLY A 233 -8.36 17.63 1.57
N GLU A 234 -7.33 16.87 1.22
CA GLU A 234 -7.32 15.40 1.37
C GLU A 234 -7.15 14.96 2.83
N PHE A 235 -7.61 13.75 3.14
CA PHE A 235 -7.51 13.16 4.49
C PHE A 235 -6.07 13.09 5.03
N PHE A 236 -5.06 13.06 4.15
CA PHE A 236 -3.64 13.18 4.54
C PHE A 236 -3.33 14.44 5.37
N ARG A 237 -4.07 15.54 5.19
CA ARG A 237 -3.91 16.78 6.00
C ARG A 237 -4.39 16.63 7.45
N TYR A 238 -5.16 15.58 7.73
CA TYR A 238 -5.72 15.28 9.04
C TYR A 238 -4.96 14.14 9.73
N LEU A 239 -4.22 13.35 8.95
CA LEU A 239 -3.57 12.13 9.39
C LEU A 239 -2.50 12.42 10.46
N GLN A 240 -2.62 11.70 11.56
CA GLN A 240 -1.62 11.57 12.61
C GLN A 240 -1.15 10.12 12.63
N PHE A 241 0.15 9.94 12.72
CA PHE A 241 0.76 8.66 12.97
C PHE A 241 1.29 8.63 14.40
N LYS A 242 0.88 7.63 15.18
CA LYS A 242 1.34 7.41 16.56
C LYS A 242 1.57 5.93 16.82
N LEU A 243 2.30 5.66 17.89
CA LEU A 243 2.51 4.34 18.47
C LEU A 243 1.63 4.23 19.71
N VAL A 244 0.59 3.40 19.66
CA VAL A 244 -0.25 3.10 20.82
C VAL A 244 0.48 2.11 21.71
N VAL A 245 0.70 2.48 22.97
CA VAL A 245 1.36 1.57 23.92
C VAL A 245 0.36 0.51 24.37
N VAL A 246 0.78 -0.76 24.32
CA VAL A 246 -0.06 -1.90 24.68
C VAL A 246 0.64 -2.81 25.68
N LYS A 247 -0.16 -3.45 26.53
CA LYS A 247 0.27 -4.61 27.30
C LYS A 247 -0.05 -5.85 26.48
N ARG A 248 0.95 -6.70 26.26
CA ARG A 248 0.80 -8.03 25.69
C ARG A 248 0.58 -9.03 26.83
N ALA A 249 -0.43 -9.89 26.72
CA ALA A 249 -0.72 -10.89 27.74
C ALA A 249 0.30 -12.05 27.70
N ALA A 250 0.27 -12.90 28.72
CA ALA A 250 1.17 -14.05 28.83
C ALA A 250 0.98 -15.10 27.71
N ASP A 251 -0.18 -15.11 27.07
CA ASP A 251 -0.47 -15.93 25.88
C ASP A 251 0.31 -15.50 24.63
N GLY A 252 1.00 -14.35 24.69
CA GLY A 252 1.77 -13.79 23.60
C GLY A 252 0.94 -13.28 22.42
N LYS A 253 -0.39 -13.22 22.51
CA LYS A 253 -1.26 -12.79 21.40
C LYS A 253 -2.19 -11.67 21.80
N SER A 254 -2.84 -11.77 22.96
CA SER A 254 -3.79 -10.76 23.41
C SER A 254 -3.09 -9.45 23.72
N VAL A 255 -3.63 -8.34 23.24
CA VAL A 255 -3.11 -6.99 23.48
C VAL A 255 -4.19 -6.08 24.07
N LYS A 256 -3.79 -5.22 25.00
CA LYS A 256 -4.68 -4.22 25.62
C LYS A 256 -3.98 -2.88 25.67
N VAL A 257 -4.70 -1.81 25.35
CA VAL A 257 -4.17 -0.44 25.42
C VAL A 257 -3.76 -0.09 26.85
N ILE A 258 -2.60 0.55 26.99
CA ILE A 258 -2.16 1.19 28.23
C ILE A 258 -2.62 2.65 28.21
N HIS A 259 -3.22 3.09 29.32
CA HIS A 259 -3.73 4.46 29.48
C HIS A 259 -2.81 5.29 30.40
N GLU A 260 -2.75 6.59 30.12
CA GLU A 260 -2.23 7.63 31.02
C GLU A 260 -3.43 8.44 31.53
N GLY A 261 -3.91 8.11 32.73
CA GLY A 261 -5.18 8.63 33.23
C GLY A 261 -6.35 8.09 32.40
N ALA A 262 -7.16 8.99 31.83
CA ALA A 262 -8.32 8.62 31.02
C ALA A 262 -7.97 8.33 29.55
N THR A 263 -6.83 8.81 29.06
CA THR A 263 -6.47 8.76 27.64
C THR A 263 -5.50 7.61 27.32
N PRO A 264 -5.53 7.03 26.11
CA PRO A 264 -4.55 6.04 25.68
C PRO A 264 -3.16 6.67 25.62
N LYS A 265 -2.14 5.92 26.05
CA LYS A 265 -0.75 6.35 25.95
C LYS A 265 -0.30 6.25 24.49
N LEU A 266 0.01 7.39 23.88
CA LEU A 266 0.46 7.52 22.50
C LEU A 266 1.87 8.08 22.48
N LEU A 267 2.73 7.51 21.63
CA LEU A 267 4.11 7.95 21.45
C LEU A 267 4.35 8.33 19.99
N ASP A 268 5.16 9.36 19.77
CA ASP A 268 5.85 9.61 18.52
C ASP A 268 7.03 8.67 18.37
N VAL A 269 7.42 8.39 17.12
CA VAL A 269 8.64 7.62 16.83
C VAL A 269 9.88 8.30 17.43
N GLY A 270 9.89 9.63 17.52
CA GLY A 270 10.99 10.39 18.12
C GLY A 270 11.12 10.25 19.64
N GLU A 271 10.08 9.75 20.32
CA GLU A 271 10.07 9.55 21.78
C GLU A 271 10.57 8.16 22.19
N VAL A 272 10.84 7.29 21.21
CA VAL A 272 11.22 5.89 21.46
C VAL A 272 12.58 5.55 20.86
N THR A 273 13.27 4.61 21.50
CA THR A 273 14.45 3.96 20.92
C THR A 273 14.13 2.51 20.56
N GLY A 274 14.92 1.90 19.69
CA GLY A 274 14.68 0.54 19.19
C GLY A 274 13.80 0.47 17.94
N PHE A 275 13.06 1.53 17.58
CA PHE A 275 12.22 1.53 16.38
C PHE A 275 13.08 1.47 15.10
N PHE A 276 13.94 2.48 14.88
CA PHE A 276 14.77 2.56 13.68
C PHE A 276 15.88 1.52 13.63
N GLU A 277 16.30 0.98 14.78
CA GLU A 277 17.23 -0.13 14.87
C GLU A 277 16.64 -1.42 14.29
N GLN A 278 15.31 -1.58 14.33
CA GLN A 278 14.60 -2.73 13.78
C GLN A 278 14.15 -2.49 12.34
N VAL A 279 13.49 -1.35 12.07
CA VAL A 279 12.90 -1.10 10.74
C VAL A 279 13.86 -0.50 9.71
N GLY A 280 15.02 -0.01 10.18
CA GLY A 280 16.00 0.69 9.35
C GLY A 280 15.55 2.10 8.96
N LYS A 281 16.34 2.75 8.10
CA LYS A 281 16.19 4.17 7.72
C LYS A 281 16.09 4.38 6.21
N ASN A 282 15.60 3.39 5.47
CA ASN A 282 15.52 3.44 4.00
C ASN A 282 14.33 4.25 3.49
N THR A 283 13.29 4.44 4.29
CA THR A 283 12.08 5.19 3.93
C THR A 283 11.59 6.03 5.10
N SER A 284 10.89 7.12 4.81
CA SER A 284 10.12 7.91 5.77
C SER A 284 8.65 7.49 5.84
N TYR A 285 8.21 6.53 5.02
CA TYR A 285 6.84 6.05 4.99
C TYR A 285 6.62 4.96 6.06
N LEU A 286 6.64 5.40 7.33
CA LEU A 286 6.70 4.53 8.51
C LEU A 286 5.33 4.10 9.05
N ILE A 287 4.25 4.40 8.33
CA ILE A 287 2.88 4.34 8.84
C ILE A 287 2.39 2.91 9.17
N HIS A 288 3.03 1.89 8.58
CA HIS A 288 2.75 0.47 8.82
C HIS A 288 3.96 -0.38 8.38
N PRO A 289 4.23 -1.57 8.97
CA PRO A 289 5.28 -2.48 8.47
C PRO A 289 5.11 -2.83 6.99
N GLU A 290 3.87 -2.95 6.53
CA GLU A 290 3.53 -3.17 5.12
C GLU A 290 4.16 -2.12 4.20
N GLU A 291 4.03 -0.84 4.55
CA GLU A 291 4.54 0.28 3.75
C GLU A 291 6.07 0.36 3.78
N ILE A 292 6.65 0.12 4.96
CA ILE A 292 8.09 0.08 5.14
C ILE A 292 8.68 -1.00 4.20
N LEU A 293 8.08 -2.18 4.18
CA LEU A 293 8.55 -3.29 3.37
C LEU A 293 8.26 -3.12 1.88
N ALA A 294 7.13 -2.52 1.51
CA ALA A 294 6.81 -2.22 0.12
C ALA A 294 7.85 -1.27 -0.50
N ASP A 295 8.29 -0.24 0.22
CA ASP A 295 9.39 0.62 -0.23
C ASP A 295 10.73 -0.12 -0.30
N ASN A 296 11.03 -0.98 0.67
CA ASN A 296 12.24 -1.81 0.61
C ASN A 296 12.20 -2.84 -0.54
N PHE A 297 11.02 -3.33 -0.89
CA PHE A 297 10.82 -4.20 -2.05
C PHE A 297 11.08 -3.46 -3.37
N VAL A 298 10.66 -2.19 -3.50
CA VAL A 298 11.03 -1.34 -4.64
C VAL A 298 12.55 -1.25 -4.76
N PHE A 299 13.26 -1.00 -3.65
CA PHE A 299 14.72 -0.92 -3.66
C PHE A 299 15.39 -2.24 -4.05
N LEU A 300 14.83 -3.37 -3.60
CA LEU A 300 15.29 -4.71 -3.97
C LEU A 300 15.14 -4.94 -5.48
N VAL A 301 13.93 -4.74 -6.02
CA VAL A 301 13.59 -5.00 -7.43
C VAL A 301 14.37 -4.09 -8.37
N THR A 302 14.60 -2.83 -7.97
CA THR A 302 15.37 -1.85 -8.75
C THR A 302 16.88 -1.90 -8.48
N ASN A 303 17.35 -2.83 -7.65
CA ASN A 303 18.75 -3.00 -7.27
C ASN A 303 19.40 -1.69 -6.77
N LYS A 304 18.65 -0.90 -5.99
CA LYS A 304 19.09 0.40 -5.48
C LYS A 304 20.29 0.22 -4.54
N ARG A 305 21.36 0.97 -4.81
CA ARG A 305 22.59 0.99 -4.01
C ARG A 305 22.66 2.21 -3.09
N GLY A 306 23.54 2.15 -2.09
CA GLY A 306 23.81 3.27 -1.17
C GLY A 306 22.67 3.55 -0.20
N LEU A 307 21.90 2.52 0.16
CA LEU A 307 20.81 2.66 1.12
C LEU A 307 21.35 2.87 2.55
N PRO A 308 20.69 3.67 3.40
CA PRO A 308 21.10 3.85 4.80
C PRO A 308 21.08 2.56 5.64
N SER A 309 20.22 1.62 5.31
CA SER A 309 20.04 0.35 6.02
C SER A 309 19.96 -0.81 5.02
N PRO A 310 21.07 -1.14 4.33
CA PRO A 310 21.06 -2.13 3.24
C PRO A 310 20.65 -3.52 3.73
N LYS A 311 20.95 -3.85 5.00
CA LYS A 311 20.61 -5.14 5.60
C LYS A 311 19.10 -5.43 5.63
N VAL A 312 18.25 -4.40 5.67
CA VAL A 312 16.78 -4.56 5.59
C VAL A 312 16.39 -5.14 4.23
N VAL A 313 16.93 -4.57 3.15
CA VAL A 313 16.68 -5.03 1.77
C VAL A 313 17.28 -6.41 1.52
N GLU A 314 18.48 -6.67 2.05
CA GLU A 314 19.13 -7.99 1.96
C GLU A 314 18.31 -9.07 2.66
N ASN A 315 17.87 -8.83 3.89
CA ASN A 315 17.05 -9.79 4.65
C ASN A 315 15.71 -10.04 3.95
N LEU A 316 15.07 -8.99 3.42
CA LEU A 316 13.86 -9.13 2.62
C LEU A 316 14.11 -10.03 1.40
N GLY A 317 15.21 -9.81 0.67
CA GLY A 317 15.60 -10.64 -0.46
C GLY A 317 15.84 -12.11 -0.09
N GLU A 318 16.47 -12.39 1.05
CA GLU A 318 16.68 -13.76 1.56
C GLU A 318 15.35 -14.49 1.85
N ILE A 319 14.40 -13.80 2.51
CA ILE A 319 13.08 -14.34 2.84
C ILE A 319 12.27 -14.63 1.58
N LEU A 320 12.24 -13.68 0.65
CA LEU A 320 11.55 -13.82 -0.64
C LEU A 320 12.14 -14.94 -1.51
N ALA A 321 13.43 -15.23 -1.37
CA ALA A 321 14.09 -16.35 -2.02
C ALA A 321 13.90 -17.71 -1.30
N GLY A 322 13.14 -17.75 -0.20
CA GLY A 322 12.90 -18.97 0.59
C GLY A 322 14.12 -19.46 1.37
N LYS A 323 15.11 -18.60 1.61
CA LYS A 323 16.37 -18.97 2.29
C LYS A 323 16.35 -18.74 3.79
N ARG A 324 15.31 -18.10 4.33
CA ARG A 324 15.21 -17.68 5.73
C ARG A 324 13.80 -17.79 6.27
#